data_AF-A0A1Y6BWE7-F1
#
_entry.id   AF-A0A1Y6BWE7-F1
#
_cell.length_a   1.000
_cell.length_b   1.000
_cell.length_c   1.000
_cell.angle_alpha   90.00
_cell.angle_beta   90.00
_cell.angle_gamma   90.00
#
_symmetry.space_group_name_H-M   'P 1'
#
loop_
_entity.id
_entity.type
_entity.pdbx_description
1 polymer ?
#
loop_
_entity_poly.entity_id
_entity_poly.type
_entity_poly.pdbx_seq_one_letter_code
_entity_poly.pdbx_strand_id
1 'polypeptide(L)'
;MLNLSDLGRFVPLSRSMKFSCLFIVCLFSPFAQASAIYNPPGANLTLGSTNHNNGFSVLANNPAATAIVPSDQRSRGVGVNIGGGLEYGNVDEIFAIIDTLSEMLAGDGGDLPETPPPQLPDEPVQLPTDLTWQDILDNNPEFNAWFEAVQDQATFFASSFAIISQQAYAKAFVTADVPFLISNDIWGGSLSATYSSEGTSKALGIVDLFNFDADYALSQIDEARNLDPSAPETSFDLSDDIVLIVNPGEESVQLKFNNDSLLLTKAVITQNININYSREAYSGENGTLLWGLRPKLYRVGLTQVDTRFGELTDAESLFNDIRNADFHYANRVSLDLGVLWASQHYRLGATLLDPFSPEFSFPDFDPSRYSKSEVLTQLRQEMRYELKPQLRMEGSLFSRNKRWSTHLQLDANAATDPMSDKYQWLVVSTAYRNSNNWVPDLRFSYRKNLSGSNLGYFSSGITLFKIFNLDISRTAEMATISGDSLPRGLNLSLGLNFSF
;
A
#
# COMPACT_ATOMS: atom_id res chain seq x y z
N MET A 1 19.54 38.91 18.79
CA MET A 1 19.87 37.68 19.52
C MET A 1 18.73 37.35 20.45
N LEU A 2 17.94 36.33 20.13
CA LEU A 2 16.96 35.71 21.01
C LEU A 2 17.30 34.21 21.03
N ASN A 3 17.33 33.63 22.22
CA ASN A 3 17.98 32.34 22.45
C ASN A 3 17.00 31.18 22.24
N LEU A 4 17.46 30.06 21.67
CA LEU A 4 16.59 28.97 21.19
C LEU A 4 16.22 27.94 22.28
N SER A 5 16.42 28.26 23.57
CA SER A 5 16.40 27.30 24.67
C SER A 5 15.05 27.13 25.40
N ASP A 6 14.07 28.02 25.20
CA ASP A 6 12.89 28.12 26.08
C ASP A 6 11.59 27.51 25.50
N LEU A 7 11.66 26.72 24.42
CA LEU A 7 10.49 26.03 23.81
C LEU A 7 10.24 24.62 24.37
N GLY A 8 10.77 24.31 25.56
CA GLY A 8 10.82 22.96 26.14
C GLY A 8 9.79 22.66 27.25
N ARG A 9 8.52 23.07 27.12
CA ARG A 9 7.45 22.66 28.04
C ARG A 9 6.12 22.38 27.32
N PHE A 10 5.95 21.13 26.90
CA PHE A 10 4.64 20.61 26.49
C PHE A 10 3.84 20.10 27.72
N VAL A 11 2.54 20.40 27.69
CA VAL A 11 1.50 19.94 28.62
C VAL A 11 1.27 18.42 28.39
N PRO A 12 0.94 17.62 29.42
CA PRO A 12 0.60 16.21 29.22
C PRO A 12 -0.60 16.07 28.25
N LEU A 13 -0.36 15.40 27.12
CA LEU A 13 -1.38 15.08 26.14
C LEU A 13 -2.27 13.93 26.65
N SER A 14 -3.58 14.13 26.54
CA SER A 14 -4.59 13.12 26.90
C SER A 14 -4.66 11.99 25.86
N ARG A 15 -5.23 10.84 26.28
CA ARG A 15 -5.40 9.53 25.58
C ARG A 15 -5.97 9.53 24.14
N SER A 16 -6.21 10.67 23.49
CA SER A 16 -6.98 10.79 22.24
C SER A 16 -6.14 11.10 20.99
N MET A 17 -4.92 10.55 20.86
CA MET A 17 -4.00 10.93 19.76
C MET A 17 -3.32 9.74 19.04
N LYS A 18 -4.07 8.65 18.79
CA LYS A 18 -3.59 7.48 18.02
C LYS A 18 -3.40 7.71 16.51
N PHE A 19 -3.84 8.85 15.95
CA PHE A 19 -3.79 9.10 14.50
C PHE A 19 -2.49 9.74 13.98
N SER A 20 -1.53 10.10 14.84
CA SER A 20 -0.38 10.92 14.42
C SER A 20 0.79 10.15 13.81
N CYS A 21 1.01 8.89 14.19
CA CYS A 21 2.23 8.15 13.82
C CYS A 21 2.31 7.88 12.31
N LEU A 22 1.21 7.45 11.67
CA LEU A 22 1.17 7.10 10.25
C LEU A 22 1.47 8.29 9.31
N PHE A 23 1.14 9.51 9.73
CA PHE A 23 1.37 10.74 8.95
C PHE A 23 2.83 11.21 8.97
N ILE A 24 3.61 10.85 9.99
CA ILE A 24 4.96 11.38 10.22
C ILE A 24 6.03 10.63 9.42
N VAL A 25 5.81 9.34 9.11
CA VAL A 25 6.75 8.51 8.33
C VAL A 25 7.06 9.11 6.95
N CYS A 26 6.10 9.80 6.33
CA CYS A 26 6.24 10.34 4.97
C CYS A 26 6.80 11.79 4.88
N LEU A 27 7.12 12.45 5.99
CA LEU A 27 7.44 13.90 5.99
C LEU A 27 8.92 14.28 5.80
N PHE A 28 9.83 13.32 5.57
CA PHE A 28 11.27 13.60 5.51
C PHE A 28 11.95 13.19 4.19
N SER A 29 11.90 14.09 3.19
CA SER A 29 13.07 14.56 2.42
C SER A 29 12.67 15.39 1.18
N PRO A 30 13.44 16.42 0.79
CA PRO A 30 13.08 17.30 -0.33
C PRO A 30 13.45 16.70 -1.69
N PHE A 31 12.49 16.72 -2.63
CA PHE A 31 12.69 16.69 -4.08
C PHE A 31 13.59 15.58 -4.69
N ALA A 32 13.26 14.28 -4.60
CA ALA A 32 13.63 13.31 -5.66
C ALA A 32 12.63 12.17 -5.88
N GLN A 33 12.18 11.95 -7.13
CA GLN A 33 10.73 11.76 -7.34
C GLN A 33 10.24 11.02 -8.65
N ALA A 34 9.43 9.91 -8.61
CA ALA A 34 8.92 9.09 -9.76
C ALA A 34 7.39 9.00 -9.98
N SER A 35 6.93 8.59 -11.18
CA SER A 35 5.51 8.63 -11.60
C SER A 35 4.62 7.56 -10.96
N ALA A 36 3.58 7.97 -10.24
CA ALA A 36 2.77 7.08 -9.41
C ALA A 36 1.95 6.04 -10.20
N ILE A 37 2.10 4.75 -9.84
CA ILE A 37 1.22 3.66 -10.33
C ILE A 37 -0.12 3.72 -9.59
N TYR A 38 -0.08 4.15 -8.32
CA TYR A 38 -1.23 4.12 -7.42
C TYR A 38 -2.13 5.36 -7.58
N ASN A 39 -1.73 6.53 -7.05
CA ASN A 39 -2.52 7.77 -7.09
C ASN A 39 -1.72 8.94 -7.70
N PRO A 40 -2.06 9.39 -8.93
CA PRO A 40 -1.36 10.49 -9.57
C PRO A 40 -1.71 11.83 -8.89
N PRO A 41 -0.73 12.73 -8.65
CA PRO A 41 -0.98 14.02 -8.02
C PRO A 41 -1.55 15.08 -8.98
N GLY A 42 -1.94 16.21 -8.40
CA GLY A 42 -2.55 17.35 -9.05
C GLY A 42 -3.92 17.01 -9.63
N ALA A 43 -4.23 17.65 -10.76
CA ALA A 43 -5.49 17.44 -11.49
C ALA A 43 -5.69 16.00 -11.97
N ASN A 44 -4.61 15.21 -12.10
CA ASN A 44 -4.67 13.84 -12.57
C ASN A 44 -5.32 12.91 -11.53
N LEU A 45 -5.36 13.26 -10.23
CA LEU A 45 -6.08 12.53 -9.19
C LEU A 45 -7.58 12.38 -9.52
N THR A 46 -8.16 13.39 -10.17
CA THR A 46 -9.53 13.34 -10.68
C THR A 46 -9.58 12.99 -12.17
N LEU A 47 -8.73 13.57 -13.02
CA LEU A 47 -8.86 13.41 -14.48
C LEU A 47 -8.29 12.09 -15.03
N GLY A 48 -7.52 11.35 -14.23
CA GLY A 48 -6.73 10.19 -14.65
C GLY A 48 -5.53 10.59 -15.51
N SER A 49 -4.78 9.60 -15.98
CA SER A 49 -3.67 9.78 -16.93
C SER A 49 -4.16 9.98 -18.37
N THR A 50 -5.10 10.91 -18.57
CA THR A 50 -5.76 11.15 -19.87
C THR A 50 -5.32 12.47 -20.51
N ASN A 51 -5.56 12.61 -21.81
CA ASN A 51 -5.29 13.81 -22.58
C ASN A 51 -6.38 14.89 -22.43
N HIS A 52 -6.44 15.52 -21.26
CA HIS A 52 -7.29 16.68 -20.97
C HIS A 52 -6.60 18.01 -21.37
N ASN A 53 -7.08 19.16 -20.86
CA ASN A 53 -6.54 20.50 -21.19
C ASN A 53 -6.07 21.27 -19.92
N ASN A 54 -5.84 20.59 -18.80
CA ASN A 54 -5.66 21.22 -17.48
C ASN A 54 -4.19 21.46 -17.15
N GLY A 55 -3.62 22.53 -17.70
CA GLY A 55 -2.23 22.91 -17.43
C GLY A 55 -1.22 21.86 -17.89
N PHE A 56 -0.11 21.74 -17.17
CA PHE A 56 1.04 20.93 -17.57
C PHE A 56 1.00 19.48 -17.07
N SER A 57 0.00 19.07 -16.28
CA SER A 57 -0.08 17.69 -15.75
C SER A 57 -0.30 16.62 -16.84
N VAL A 58 -0.75 17.02 -18.04
CA VAL A 58 -0.83 16.14 -19.21
C VAL A 58 0.54 15.68 -19.73
N LEU A 59 1.62 16.40 -19.44
CA LEU A 59 2.99 16.04 -19.87
C LEU A 59 3.50 14.76 -19.18
N ALA A 60 2.95 14.41 -18.01
CA ALA A 60 3.24 13.16 -17.31
C ALA A 60 2.45 11.95 -17.87
N ASN A 61 1.42 12.19 -18.70
CA ASN A 61 0.51 11.15 -19.19
C ASN A 61 1.12 10.44 -20.43
N ASN A 62 0.40 10.37 -21.55
CA ASN A 62 0.89 9.78 -22.80
C ASN A 62 2.07 10.61 -23.36
N PRO A 63 3.25 10.04 -23.66
CA PRO A 63 4.40 10.82 -24.14
C PRO A 63 4.13 11.52 -25.48
N ALA A 64 3.22 11.01 -26.32
CA ALA A 64 2.79 11.67 -27.56
C ALA A 64 2.01 12.99 -27.34
N ALA A 65 1.57 13.27 -26.11
CA ALA A 65 0.80 14.46 -25.76
C ALA A 65 1.60 15.77 -25.83
N THR A 66 2.94 15.73 -25.71
CA THR A 66 3.75 16.95 -25.59
C THR A 66 3.58 17.88 -26.81
N ALA A 67 3.33 17.33 -28.00
CA ALA A 67 3.14 18.09 -29.24
C ALA A 67 1.71 18.64 -29.46
N ILE A 68 0.74 18.33 -28.59
CA ILE A 68 -0.61 18.94 -28.64
C ILE A 68 -0.83 20.06 -27.63
N VAL A 69 0.20 20.44 -26.87
CA VAL A 69 0.15 21.64 -26.01
C VAL A 69 -0.07 22.87 -26.91
N PRO A 70 -1.15 23.65 -26.72
CA PRO A 70 -1.53 24.70 -27.66
C PRO A 70 -0.43 25.74 -27.95
N SER A 71 -0.36 26.19 -29.20
CA SER A 71 0.66 27.13 -29.67
C SER A 71 0.49 28.57 -29.17
N ASP A 72 -0.63 28.91 -28.52
CA ASP A 72 -0.83 30.14 -27.75
C ASP A 72 -0.28 30.03 -26.32
N GLN A 73 -0.11 28.81 -25.79
CA GLN A 73 0.67 28.53 -24.57
C GLN A 73 2.16 28.32 -24.88
N ARG A 74 2.71 29.07 -25.85
CA ARG A 74 4.08 28.89 -26.39
C ARG A 74 5.22 29.36 -25.49
N SER A 75 4.91 29.87 -24.31
CA SER A 75 5.91 30.27 -23.32
C SER A 75 6.23 29.07 -22.41
N ARG A 76 7.41 29.05 -21.81
CA ARG A 76 7.89 27.89 -21.04
C ARG A 76 7.01 27.68 -19.81
N GLY A 77 6.83 26.43 -19.43
CA GLY A 77 5.82 26.06 -18.44
C GLY A 77 6.35 25.09 -17.40
N VAL A 78 5.94 25.28 -16.15
CA VAL A 78 6.20 24.36 -15.05
C VAL A 78 4.91 24.09 -14.27
N GLY A 79 4.62 22.82 -14.05
CA GLY A 79 3.68 22.38 -13.02
C GLY A 79 4.43 22.03 -11.74
N VAL A 80 3.81 22.21 -10.57
CA VAL A 80 4.25 21.62 -9.30
C VAL A 80 3.03 21.03 -8.63
N ASN A 81 2.93 19.70 -8.61
CA ASN A 81 1.83 18.97 -8.00
C ASN A 81 2.36 18.20 -6.79
N ILE A 82 1.58 18.07 -5.73
CA ILE A 82 1.89 17.27 -4.54
C ILE A 82 0.61 16.55 -4.12
N GLY A 83 0.69 15.26 -3.84
CA GLY A 83 -0.42 14.44 -3.39
C GLY A 83 -0.03 13.59 -2.18
N GLY A 84 -1.01 13.03 -1.52
CA GLY A 84 -0.80 12.03 -0.49
C GLY A 84 -2.13 11.46 -0.03
N GLY A 85 -2.06 10.31 0.64
CA GLY A 85 -3.26 9.63 1.10
C GLY A 85 -2.96 8.38 1.90
N LEU A 86 -4.04 7.82 2.44
CA LEU A 86 -4.06 6.60 3.23
C LEU A 86 -5.01 5.59 2.56
N GLU A 87 -4.67 4.30 2.64
CA GLU A 87 -5.52 3.18 2.22
C GLU A 87 -5.41 2.06 3.25
N TYR A 88 -6.55 1.51 3.64
CA TYR A 88 -6.68 0.43 4.60
C TYR A 88 -7.26 -0.82 3.93
N GLY A 89 -6.84 -1.95 4.48
CA GLY A 89 -7.40 -3.27 4.25
C GLY A 89 -8.89 -3.37 4.57
N ASN A 90 -9.45 -4.55 4.38
CA ASN A 90 -10.86 -4.82 4.66
C ASN A 90 -11.03 -5.48 6.04
N VAL A 91 -10.23 -5.03 7.01
CA VAL A 91 -10.20 -5.54 8.38
C VAL A 91 -10.45 -4.37 9.30
N ASP A 92 -11.54 -4.46 10.04
CA ASP A 92 -11.88 -3.47 11.06
C ASP A 92 -10.91 -3.64 12.25
N GLU A 93 -10.45 -2.54 12.84
CA GLU A 93 -9.51 -2.55 13.97
C GLU A 93 -8.24 -3.44 13.79
N ILE A 94 -7.73 -3.55 12.56
CA ILE A 94 -6.54 -4.34 12.17
C ILE A 94 -5.39 -4.36 13.19
N PHE A 95 -5.04 -3.22 13.78
CA PHE A 95 -3.95 -3.14 14.76
C PHE A 95 -4.33 -3.80 16.09
N ALA A 96 -5.54 -3.60 16.58
CA ALA A 96 -6.02 -4.27 17.79
C ALA A 96 -6.08 -5.80 17.62
N ILE A 97 -6.41 -6.29 16.41
CA ILE A 97 -6.34 -7.72 16.08
C ILE A 97 -4.90 -8.24 16.18
N ILE A 98 -3.93 -7.51 15.61
CA ILE A 98 -2.51 -7.89 15.65
C ILE A 98 -1.97 -7.84 17.09
N ASP A 99 -2.30 -6.79 17.86
CA ASP A 99 -1.87 -6.63 19.25
C ASP A 99 -2.44 -7.76 20.13
N THR A 100 -3.74 -8.07 20.00
CA THR A 100 -4.38 -9.19 20.73
C THR A 100 -3.72 -10.53 20.42
N LEU A 101 -3.47 -10.84 19.14
CA LEU A 101 -2.81 -12.09 18.73
C LEU A 101 -1.34 -12.15 19.18
N SER A 102 -0.65 -11.00 19.27
CA SER A 102 0.69 -10.92 19.84
C SER A 102 0.69 -11.30 21.32
N GLU A 103 -0.13 -10.64 22.14
CA GLU A 103 -0.22 -10.88 23.59
C GLU A 103 -0.51 -12.36 23.90
N MET A 104 -1.39 -12.98 23.10
CA MET A 104 -1.72 -14.40 23.20
C MET A 104 -0.56 -15.33 22.80
N LEU A 105 0.21 -14.99 21.76
CA LEU A 105 1.39 -15.78 21.35
C LEU A 105 2.59 -15.58 22.29
N ALA A 106 2.70 -14.43 22.94
CA ALA A 106 3.73 -14.14 23.94
C ALA A 106 3.52 -14.95 25.24
N GLY A 107 2.27 -15.36 25.53
CA GLY A 107 1.93 -16.23 26.67
C GLY A 107 1.96 -15.55 28.04
N ASP A 108 2.10 -14.22 28.10
CA ASP A 108 2.30 -13.45 29.35
C ASP A 108 1.00 -13.22 30.14
N GLY A 109 -0.12 -13.81 29.72
CA GLY A 109 -1.41 -13.73 30.42
C GLY A 109 -1.94 -12.29 30.60
N GLY A 110 -1.61 -11.39 29.66
CA GLY A 110 -1.99 -9.99 29.71
C GLY A 110 -3.51 -9.76 29.76
N ASP A 111 -3.91 -8.56 30.15
CA ASP A 111 -5.32 -8.12 30.16
C ASP A 111 -5.87 -8.05 28.72
N LEU A 112 -6.25 -9.20 28.17
CA LEU A 112 -6.97 -9.29 26.91
C LEU A 112 -8.23 -8.40 26.99
N PRO A 113 -8.59 -7.69 25.91
CA PRO A 113 -9.72 -6.76 25.94
C PRO A 113 -11.03 -7.51 26.24
N GLU A 114 -11.84 -7.02 27.18
CA GLU A 114 -13.18 -7.57 27.59
C GLU A 114 -14.23 -7.68 26.45
N THR A 115 -13.86 -7.24 25.25
CA THR A 115 -14.60 -7.46 24.01
C THR A 115 -13.58 -7.61 22.88
N PRO A 116 -13.67 -8.63 22.02
CA PRO A 116 -12.70 -8.83 20.97
C PRO A 116 -12.88 -7.77 19.87
N PRO A 117 -11.81 -7.37 19.16
CA PRO A 117 -11.92 -6.58 17.95
C PRO A 117 -12.97 -7.14 16.97
N PRO A 118 -13.73 -6.28 16.26
CA PRO A 118 -14.74 -6.74 15.30
C PRO A 118 -14.15 -7.68 14.25
N GLN A 119 -14.98 -8.61 13.76
CA GLN A 119 -14.63 -9.62 12.74
C GLN A 119 -13.76 -10.78 13.23
N LEU A 120 -13.12 -10.70 14.40
CA LEU A 120 -12.54 -11.89 15.04
C LEU A 120 -13.62 -12.93 15.37
N PRO A 121 -13.24 -14.21 15.56
CA PRO A 121 -14.08 -15.19 16.23
C PRO A 121 -14.46 -14.75 17.65
N ASP A 122 -15.37 -15.49 18.30
CA ASP A 122 -15.64 -15.33 19.74
C ASP A 122 -14.33 -15.43 20.54
N GLU A 123 -14.29 -14.80 21.73
CA GLU A 123 -13.05 -14.62 22.50
C GLU A 123 -12.27 -15.93 22.73
N PRO A 124 -10.92 -15.85 22.73
CA PRO A 124 -10.08 -17.02 22.97
C PRO A 124 -10.34 -17.63 24.35
N VAL A 125 -10.38 -18.96 24.40
CA VAL A 125 -10.58 -19.69 25.65
C VAL A 125 -9.33 -19.54 26.51
N GLN A 126 -9.49 -19.00 27.73
CA GLN A 126 -8.40 -19.00 28.72
C GLN A 126 -8.03 -20.44 29.06
N LEU A 127 -6.81 -20.84 28.69
CA LEU A 127 -6.28 -22.16 28.99
C LEU A 127 -6.13 -22.33 30.52
N PRO A 128 -6.61 -23.44 31.10
CA PRO A 128 -6.33 -23.76 32.51
C PRO A 128 -4.82 -23.78 32.78
N THR A 129 -4.38 -23.00 33.76
CA THR A 129 -2.95 -22.82 34.11
C THR A 129 -2.46 -23.77 35.21
N ASP A 130 -3.36 -24.58 35.75
CA ASP A 130 -3.17 -25.49 36.88
C ASP A 130 -3.14 -26.97 36.50
N LEU A 131 -3.18 -27.30 35.19
CA LEU A 131 -3.07 -28.68 34.71
C LEU A 131 -1.74 -29.32 35.15
N THR A 132 -1.84 -30.40 35.92
CA THR A 132 -0.68 -31.17 36.40
C THR A 132 -0.39 -32.36 35.50
N TRP A 133 0.77 -32.99 35.72
CA TRP A 133 1.09 -34.24 35.06
C TRP A 133 0.10 -35.37 35.41
N GLN A 134 -0.42 -35.37 36.64
CA GLN A 134 -1.38 -36.37 37.10
C GLN A 134 -2.73 -36.28 36.37
N ASP A 135 -3.17 -35.07 35.98
CA ASP A 135 -4.43 -34.87 35.26
C ASP A 135 -4.39 -35.48 33.85
N ILE A 136 -3.23 -35.36 33.18
CA ILE A 136 -2.99 -36.02 31.88
C ILE A 136 -3.03 -37.54 32.03
N LEU A 137 -2.40 -38.10 33.07
CA LEU A 137 -2.38 -39.54 33.34
C LEU A 137 -3.78 -40.09 33.64
N ASP A 138 -4.56 -39.42 34.49
CA ASP A 138 -5.89 -39.88 34.91
C ASP A 138 -6.96 -39.68 33.82
N ASN A 139 -6.67 -38.91 32.76
CA ASN A 139 -7.61 -38.52 31.71
C ASN A 139 -8.92 -37.96 32.30
N ASN A 140 -8.77 -37.15 33.34
CA ASN A 140 -9.86 -36.68 34.19
C ASN A 140 -10.69 -35.57 33.47
N PRO A 141 -11.83 -35.14 34.04
CA PRO A 141 -12.65 -34.09 33.42
C PRO A 141 -11.90 -32.76 33.18
N GLU A 142 -10.88 -32.46 33.99
CA GLU A 142 -10.06 -31.24 33.89
C GLU A 142 -9.13 -31.30 32.67
N PHE A 143 -8.46 -32.45 32.45
CA PHE A 143 -7.72 -32.72 31.21
C PHE A 143 -8.60 -32.62 29.95
N ASN A 144 -9.81 -33.18 29.99
CA ASN A 144 -10.72 -33.12 28.84
C ASN A 144 -11.14 -31.67 28.53
N ALA A 145 -11.45 -30.87 29.56
CA ALA A 145 -11.78 -29.45 29.41
C ALA A 145 -10.58 -28.62 28.93
N TRP A 146 -9.37 -28.92 29.41
CA TRP A 146 -8.14 -28.32 28.91
C TRP A 146 -7.89 -28.66 27.43
N PHE A 147 -8.08 -29.91 27.02
CA PHE A 147 -7.87 -30.32 25.62
C PHE A 147 -8.93 -29.75 24.67
N GLU A 148 -10.17 -29.55 25.14
CA GLU A 148 -11.20 -28.78 24.42
C GLU A 148 -10.77 -27.31 24.28
N ALA A 149 -10.29 -26.67 25.36
CA ALA A 149 -9.77 -25.31 25.32
C ALA A 149 -8.55 -25.15 24.37
N VAL A 150 -7.66 -26.14 24.27
CA VAL A 150 -6.55 -26.14 23.28
C VAL A 150 -7.05 -26.20 21.84
N GLN A 151 -8.09 -26.99 21.56
CA GLN A 151 -8.72 -27.05 20.23
C GLN A 151 -9.40 -25.73 19.85
N ASP A 152 -10.14 -25.12 20.79
CA ASP A 152 -10.80 -23.83 20.58
C ASP A 152 -9.76 -22.72 20.37
N GLN A 153 -8.69 -22.71 21.15
CA GLN A 153 -7.58 -21.77 21.03
C GLN A 153 -6.86 -21.90 19.67
N ALA A 154 -6.59 -23.12 19.20
CA ALA A 154 -6.02 -23.35 17.87
C ALA A 154 -6.97 -22.90 16.75
N THR A 155 -8.28 -23.15 16.92
CA THR A 155 -9.33 -22.73 15.98
C THR A 155 -9.46 -21.21 15.90
N PHE A 156 -9.35 -20.52 17.05
CA PHE A 156 -9.29 -19.06 17.12
C PHE A 156 -8.09 -18.53 16.35
N PHE A 157 -6.87 -19.04 16.61
CA PHE A 157 -5.67 -18.62 15.90
C PHE A 157 -5.79 -18.85 14.38
N ALA A 158 -6.19 -20.04 13.95
CA ALA A 158 -6.34 -20.38 12.53
C ALA A 158 -7.31 -19.43 11.80
N SER A 159 -8.46 -19.14 12.42
CA SER A 159 -9.48 -18.23 11.88
C SER A 159 -8.99 -16.78 11.83
N SER A 160 -8.31 -16.33 12.88
CA SER A 160 -7.78 -14.97 13.01
C SER A 160 -6.66 -14.69 12.00
N PHE A 161 -5.74 -15.63 11.81
CA PHE A 161 -4.70 -15.53 10.79
C PHE A 161 -5.26 -15.62 9.36
N ALA A 162 -6.33 -16.39 9.14
CA ALA A 162 -7.02 -16.38 7.85
C ALA A 162 -7.58 -14.99 7.50
N ILE A 163 -8.18 -14.26 8.46
CA ILE A 163 -8.66 -12.88 8.28
C ILE A 163 -7.48 -11.95 7.93
N ILE A 164 -6.39 -12.02 8.70
CA ILE A 164 -5.18 -11.21 8.45
C ILE A 164 -4.66 -11.44 7.02
N SER A 165 -4.43 -12.70 6.64
CA SER A 165 -3.79 -13.08 5.37
C SER A 165 -4.46 -12.50 4.12
N GLN A 166 -5.79 -12.35 4.14
CA GLN A 166 -6.56 -11.95 2.97
C GLN A 166 -6.77 -10.44 2.88
N GLN A 167 -6.88 -9.77 4.03
CA GLN A 167 -7.54 -8.46 4.10
C GLN A 167 -6.79 -7.44 4.98
N ALA A 168 -5.81 -7.83 5.80
CA ALA A 168 -5.10 -6.92 6.71
C ALA A 168 -3.91 -6.22 6.05
N TYR A 169 -4.08 -4.95 5.69
CA TYR A 169 -2.98 -4.03 5.44
C TYR A 169 -3.32 -2.59 5.84
N ALA A 170 -2.28 -1.79 6.05
CA ALA A 170 -2.39 -0.33 6.12
C ALA A 170 -1.30 0.29 5.25
N LYS A 171 -1.66 1.27 4.43
CA LYS A 171 -0.75 1.91 3.46
C LYS A 171 -0.87 3.42 3.51
N ALA A 172 0.27 4.10 3.48
CA ALA A 172 0.38 5.53 3.33
C ALA A 172 1.24 5.85 2.10
N PHE A 173 0.95 6.96 1.43
CA PHE A 173 1.77 7.44 0.32
C PHE A 173 1.82 8.96 0.25
N VAL A 174 2.92 9.48 -0.29
CA VAL A 174 3.11 10.87 -0.71
C VAL A 174 3.69 10.90 -2.12
N THR A 175 3.07 11.69 -2.98
CA THR A 175 3.44 11.86 -4.39
C THR A 175 3.68 13.32 -4.72
N ALA A 176 4.38 13.59 -5.81
CA ALA A 176 4.49 14.91 -6.42
C ALA A 176 4.63 14.76 -7.94
N ASP A 177 4.54 15.85 -8.68
CA ASP A 177 4.88 15.88 -10.10
C ASP A 177 5.31 17.28 -10.49
N VAL A 178 6.52 17.40 -11.03
CA VAL A 178 7.09 18.63 -11.59
C VAL A 178 7.34 18.45 -13.10
N PRO A 179 6.29 18.59 -13.94
CA PRO A 179 6.42 18.61 -15.39
C PRO A 179 6.90 19.97 -15.89
N PHE A 180 7.84 19.95 -16.85
CA PHE A 180 8.43 21.10 -17.50
C PHE A 180 8.30 21.02 -19.02
N LEU A 181 7.72 22.03 -19.67
CA LEU A 181 7.78 22.15 -21.13
C LEU A 181 9.08 22.88 -21.52
N ILE A 182 9.99 22.16 -22.21
CA ILE A 182 11.30 22.70 -22.61
C ILE A 182 11.19 23.47 -23.93
N SER A 183 10.58 22.85 -24.94
CA SER A 183 10.30 23.46 -26.25
C SER A 183 9.19 22.72 -26.99
N ASN A 184 8.49 23.42 -27.88
CA ASN A 184 7.57 22.82 -28.86
C ASN A 184 8.06 22.95 -30.31
N ASP A 185 9.33 23.32 -30.51
CA ASP A 185 10.01 23.36 -31.80
C ASP A 185 11.48 22.93 -31.65
N ILE A 186 11.71 21.63 -31.49
CA ILE A 186 13.03 20.99 -31.56
C ILE A 186 12.93 19.80 -32.51
N TRP A 187 13.74 19.80 -33.56
CA TRP A 187 13.80 18.73 -34.58
C TRP A 187 12.43 18.36 -35.18
N GLY A 188 11.54 19.35 -35.34
CA GLY A 188 10.17 19.16 -35.84
C GLY A 188 9.22 18.47 -34.86
N GLY A 189 9.54 18.47 -33.56
CA GLY A 189 8.71 17.93 -32.49
C GLY A 189 8.80 18.79 -31.22
N SER A 190 8.17 18.30 -30.16
CA SER A 190 8.16 18.93 -28.83
C SER A 190 8.94 18.09 -27.83
N LEU A 191 9.63 18.79 -26.92
CA LEU A 191 10.45 18.24 -25.85
C LEU A 191 9.93 18.75 -24.50
N SER A 192 9.62 17.83 -23.60
CA SER A 192 9.36 18.13 -22.18
C SER A 192 10.24 17.26 -21.29
N ALA A 193 10.36 17.63 -20.01
CA ALA A 193 10.92 16.76 -19.00
C ALA A 193 9.97 16.69 -17.81
N THR A 194 9.93 15.56 -17.12
CA THR A 194 9.15 15.39 -15.90
C THR A 194 10.01 14.77 -14.83
N TYR A 195 9.92 15.36 -13.64
CA TYR A 195 10.28 14.77 -12.36
C TYR A 195 8.98 14.50 -11.61
N SER A 196 8.85 13.42 -10.85
CA SER A 196 7.52 12.99 -10.36
C SER A 196 7.39 13.00 -8.82
N SER A 197 6.99 11.91 -8.14
CA SER A 197 7.27 11.41 -6.75
C SER A 197 6.31 10.28 -6.38
N GLU A 198 6.86 9.25 -5.74
CA GLU A 198 6.08 8.29 -4.94
C GLU A 198 6.97 7.78 -3.81
N GLY A 199 6.69 8.23 -2.58
CA GLY A 199 7.13 7.58 -1.36
C GLY A 199 5.94 6.84 -0.76
N THR A 200 6.06 5.53 -0.54
CA THR A 200 4.96 4.68 -0.07
C THR A 200 5.47 3.81 1.08
N SER A 201 4.62 3.59 2.08
CA SER A 201 4.82 2.59 3.13
C SER A 201 3.60 1.70 3.28
N LYS A 202 3.80 0.40 3.56
CA LYS A 202 2.74 -0.58 3.79
C LYS A 202 3.13 -1.52 4.93
N ALA A 203 2.23 -1.73 5.88
CA ALA A 203 2.28 -2.87 6.79
C ALA A 203 1.32 -3.95 6.28
N LEU A 204 1.76 -5.20 6.25
CA LEU A 204 0.98 -6.37 5.83
C LEU A 204 1.31 -7.58 6.69
N GLY A 205 0.31 -8.38 7.06
CA GLY A 205 0.54 -9.64 7.78
C GLY A 205 0.93 -10.76 6.82
N ILE A 206 2.08 -11.39 7.06
CA ILE A 206 2.41 -12.70 6.49
C ILE A 206 2.07 -13.72 7.58
N VAL A 207 1.22 -14.69 7.26
CA VAL A 207 0.76 -15.66 8.26
C VAL A 207 1.24 -17.07 7.99
N ASP A 208 1.41 -17.75 9.11
CA ASP A 208 1.62 -19.16 9.31
C ASP A 208 0.31 -19.72 9.86
N LEU A 209 -0.44 -20.44 9.03
CA LEU A 209 -1.80 -20.88 9.36
C LEU A 209 -1.74 -22.08 10.29
N PHE A 210 -2.24 -21.91 11.52
CA PHE A 210 -2.41 -23.00 12.48
C PHE A 210 -3.21 -24.15 11.87
N ASN A 211 -2.60 -25.34 11.88
CA ASN A 211 -3.24 -26.59 11.51
C ASN A 211 -3.23 -27.53 12.73
N PHE A 212 -4.40 -27.81 13.29
CA PHE A 212 -4.54 -28.68 14.45
C PHE A 212 -5.35 -29.93 14.10
N ASP A 213 -4.73 -31.09 14.27
CA ASP A 213 -5.38 -32.39 14.15
C ASP A 213 -5.50 -33.00 15.55
N ALA A 214 -6.75 -33.09 16.05
CA ALA A 214 -7.02 -33.56 17.39
C ALA A 214 -6.67 -35.04 17.61
N ASP A 215 -6.81 -35.89 16.57
CA ASP A 215 -6.47 -37.31 16.66
C ASP A 215 -4.94 -37.49 16.74
N TYR A 216 -4.19 -36.69 15.97
CA TYR A 216 -2.73 -36.64 16.07
C TYR A 216 -2.27 -36.11 17.44
N ALA A 217 -2.83 -34.99 17.90
CA ALA A 217 -2.49 -34.39 19.19
C ALA A 217 -2.76 -35.37 20.37
N LEU A 218 -3.90 -36.07 20.35
CA LEU A 218 -4.20 -37.12 21.32
C LEU A 218 -3.18 -38.27 21.28
N SER A 219 -2.71 -38.67 20.09
CA SER A 219 -1.68 -39.71 19.98
C SER A 219 -0.35 -39.29 20.64
N GLN A 220 0.03 -38.02 20.55
CA GLN A 220 1.23 -37.48 21.19
C GLN A 220 1.06 -37.30 22.70
N ILE A 221 -0.16 -36.99 23.17
CA ILE A 221 -0.49 -37.02 24.60
C ILE A 221 -0.46 -38.45 25.15
N ASP A 222 -0.90 -39.45 24.38
CA ASP A 222 -0.78 -40.86 24.74
C ASP A 222 0.69 -41.32 24.80
N GLU A 223 1.58 -40.80 23.95
CA GLU A 223 3.03 -41.01 24.12
C GLU A 223 3.54 -40.39 25.43
N ALA A 224 3.13 -39.15 25.74
CA ALA A 224 3.47 -38.51 27.01
C ALA A 224 3.02 -39.34 28.21
N ARG A 225 1.79 -39.90 28.20
CA ARG A 225 1.23 -40.73 29.29
C ARG A 225 2.08 -41.95 29.64
N ASN A 226 2.95 -42.39 28.73
CA ASN A 226 3.84 -43.53 28.92
C ASN A 226 5.25 -43.12 29.40
N LEU A 227 5.49 -41.85 29.74
CA LEU A 227 6.74 -41.41 30.37
C LEU A 227 6.97 -42.07 31.74
N ASP A 228 8.24 -42.41 32.00
CA ASP A 228 8.66 -42.83 33.34
C ASP A 228 8.59 -41.64 34.32
N PRO A 229 8.11 -41.80 35.57
CA PRO A 229 8.06 -40.71 36.55
C PRO A 229 9.42 -40.08 36.91
N SER A 230 10.53 -40.71 36.53
CA SER A 230 11.90 -40.19 36.67
C SER A 230 12.52 -39.72 35.34
N ALA A 231 11.74 -39.67 34.26
CA ALA A 231 12.17 -39.12 32.98
C ALA A 231 12.51 -37.61 33.12
N PRO A 232 13.50 -37.11 32.36
CA PRO A 232 13.75 -35.68 32.25
C PRO A 232 12.57 -34.98 31.55
N GLU A 233 12.55 -33.64 31.65
CA GLU A 233 11.69 -32.79 30.84
C GLU A 233 11.72 -33.22 29.36
N THR A 234 10.53 -33.50 28.81
CA THR A 234 10.35 -34.04 27.46
C THR A 234 9.27 -33.24 26.72
N SER A 235 9.52 -32.94 25.45
CA SER A 235 8.61 -32.21 24.57
C SER A 235 7.87 -33.15 23.60
N PHE A 236 6.60 -32.88 23.36
CA PHE A 236 5.72 -33.57 22.41
C PHE A 236 5.07 -32.56 21.48
N ASP A 237 5.24 -32.72 20.18
CA ASP A 237 4.69 -31.81 19.17
C ASP A 237 3.22 -32.18 18.89
N LEU A 238 2.28 -31.54 19.60
CA LEU A 238 0.83 -31.77 19.43
C LEU A 238 0.33 -31.31 18.05
N SER A 239 1.02 -30.33 17.47
CA SER A 239 0.93 -29.98 16.05
C SER A 239 2.25 -29.33 15.61
N ASP A 240 2.35 -28.95 14.32
CA ASP A 240 3.49 -28.18 13.82
C ASP A 240 3.71 -26.83 14.55
N ASP A 241 2.72 -26.35 15.30
CA ASP A 241 2.68 -25.04 15.97
C ASP A 241 2.46 -25.11 17.50
N ILE A 242 2.21 -26.30 18.06
CA ILE A 242 1.84 -26.48 19.47
C ILE A 242 2.70 -27.59 20.08
N VAL A 243 3.46 -27.25 21.11
CA VAL A 243 4.35 -28.16 21.82
C VAL A 243 3.91 -28.30 23.27
N LEU A 244 3.69 -29.53 23.71
CA LEU A 244 3.48 -29.89 25.10
C LEU A 244 4.82 -30.25 25.74
N ILE A 245 5.20 -29.57 26.81
CA ILE A 245 6.40 -29.86 27.60
C ILE A 245 5.94 -30.48 28.92
N VAL A 246 6.45 -31.66 29.23
CA VAL A 246 6.08 -32.43 30.42
C VAL A 246 7.33 -32.67 31.27
N ASN A 247 7.25 -32.36 32.57
CA ASN A 247 8.27 -32.71 33.55
C ASN A 247 7.64 -33.55 34.67
N PRO A 248 7.70 -34.90 34.57
CA PRO A 248 7.08 -35.79 35.55
C PRO A 248 7.62 -35.62 36.98
N GLY A 249 8.90 -35.25 37.11
CA GLY A 249 9.56 -35.06 38.40
C GLY A 249 9.17 -33.78 39.15
N GLU A 250 8.57 -32.81 38.46
CA GLU A 250 8.04 -31.57 39.03
C GLU A 250 6.49 -31.52 38.98
N GLU A 251 5.85 -32.62 38.54
CA GLU A 251 4.40 -32.73 38.28
C GLU A 251 3.85 -31.65 37.32
N SER A 252 4.72 -31.02 36.52
CA SER A 252 4.39 -29.82 35.74
C SER A 252 4.20 -30.10 34.25
N VAL A 253 3.27 -29.35 33.66
CA VAL A 253 2.95 -29.35 32.23
C VAL A 253 2.97 -27.91 31.74
N GLN A 254 3.57 -27.67 30.58
CA GLN A 254 3.57 -26.37 29.91
C GLN A 254 3.14 -26.55 28.46
N LEU A 255 2.28 -25.67 27.96
CA LEU A 255 1.91 -25.62 26.55
C LEU A 255 2.56 -24.41 25.90
N LYS A 256 3.26 -24.62 24.78
CA LYS A 256 3.93 -23.57 24.03
C LYS A 256 3.38 -23.49 22.61
N PHE A 257 2.91 -22.30 22.23
CA PHE A 257 2.58 -21.97 20.86
C PHE A 257 3.83 -21.43 20.16
N ASN A 258 4.23 -22.06 19.05
CA ASN A 258 5.29 -21.60 18.15
C ASN A 258 4.64 -21.24 16.82
N ASN A 259 4.69 -19.97 16.41
CA ASN A 259 4.10 -19.57 15.13
C ASN A 259 4.98 -18.52 14.45
N ASP A 260 5.20 -18.67 13.15
CA ASP A 260 6.11 -17.83 12.36
C ASP A 260 5.39 -16.66 11.66
N SER A 261 4.11 -16.43 11.96
CA SER A 261 3.38 -15.23 11.49
C SER A 261 4.06 -13.94 11.95
N LEU A 262 4.00 -12.92 11.10
CA LEU A 262 4.75 -11.68 11.25
C LEU A 262 4.03 -10.49 10.62
N LEU A 263 4.33 -9.29 11.12
CA LEU A 263 4.04 -8.05 10.41
C LEU A 263 5.25 -7.67 9.57
N LEU A 264 5.06 -7.60 8.25
CA LEU A 264 6.06 -7.09 7.32
C LEU A 264 5.74 -5.64 7.02
N THR A 265 6.62 -4.74 7.45
CA THR A 265 6.53 -3.31 7.17
C THR A 265 7.52 -2.94 6.08
N LYS A 266 7.03 -2.48 4.92
CA LYS A 266 7.82 -2.09 3.75
C LYS A 266 7.74 -0.58 3.55
N ALA A 267 8.85 0.05 3.15
CA ALA A 267 8.86 1.42 2.66
C ALA A 267 9.72 1.55 1.39
N VAL A 268 9.22 2.32 0.42
CA VAL A 268 9.89 2.55 -0.86
C VAL A 268 9.81 4.02 -1.25
N ILE A 269 10.93 4.58 -1.69
CA ILE A 269 11.03 5.92 -2.28
C ILE A 269 11.45 5.75 -3.74
N THR A 270 10.51 5.98 -4.66
CA THR A 270 10.73 5.87 -6.10
C THR A 270 10.99 7.25 -6.69
N GLN A 271 12.11 7.40 -7.39
CA GLN A 271 12.60 8.64 -7.98
C GLN A 271 12.80 8.43 -9.50
N ASN A 272 12.26 9.26 -10.39
CA ASN A 272 12.52 9.15 -11.82
C ASN A 272 12.67 10.49 -12.54
N ILE A 273 13.59 10.51 -13.52
CA ILE A 273 13.77 11.63 -14.44
C ILE A 273 13.36 11.15 -15.82
N ASN A 274 12.39 11.85 -16.40
CA ASN A 274 11.75 11.50 -17.65
C ASN A 274 12.04 12.60 -18.69
N ILE A 275 12.43 12.23 -19.91
CA ILE A 275 12.60 13.18 -21.02
C ILE A 275 11.65 12.77 -22.14
N ASN A 276 10.63 13.58 -22.42
CA ASN A 276 9.58 13.23 -23.37
C ASN A 276 9.87 13.92 -24.70
N TYR A 277 10.00 13.15 -25.78
CA TYR A 277 9.97 13.69 -27.15
C TYR A 277 8.72 13.20 -27.87
N SER A 278 8.02 14.10 -28.56
CA SER A 278 6.85 13.74 -29.38
C SER A 278 6.78 14.54 -30.67
N ARG A 279 6.23 13.92 -31.71
CA ARG A 279 6.15 14.53 -33.04
C ARG A 279 4.91 14.05 -33.80
N GLU A 280 4.44 14.90 -34.71
CA GLU A 280 3.44 14.53 -35.71
C GLU A 280 4.00 13.46 -36.67
N ALA A 281 3.28 12.36 -36.84
CA ALA A 281 3.53 11.36 -37.89
C ALA A 281 2.70 11.64 -39.15
N TYR A 282 1.48 12.15 -38.98
CA TYR A 282 0.54 12.42 -40.07
C TYR A 282 -0.49 13.47 -39.63
N SER A 283 -0.91 14.34 -40.56
CA SER A 283 -2.04 15.25 -40.36
C SER A 283 -2.95 15.24 -41.58
N GLY A 284 -4.26 15.27 -41.34
CA GLY A 284 -5.30 15.32 -42.36
C GLY A 284 -6.58 15.96 -41.81
N GLU A 285 -7.61 16.07 -42.66
CA GLU A 285 -8.84 16.81 -42.35
C GLU A 285 -9.56 16.35 -41.08
N ASN A 286 -9.47 15.05 -40.77
CA ASN A 286 -10.16 14.42 -39.63
C ASN A 286 -9.35 14.47 -38.31
N GLY A 287 -8.06 14.80 -38.36
CA GLY A 287 -7.18 14.81 -37.19
C GLY A 287 -5.70 14.58 -37.52
N THR A 288 -4.90 14.61 -36.47
CA THR A 288 -3.44 14.48 -36.49
C THR A 288 -3.03 13.26 -35.67
N LEU A 289 -2.21 12.38 -36.26
CA LEU A 289 -1.55 11.28 -35.56
C LEU A 289 -0.20 11.76 -35.02
N LEU A 290 0.00 11.60 -33.72
CA LEU A 290 1.24 11.88 -33.02
C LEU A 290 1.80 10.60 -32.41
N TRP A 291 3.12 10.57 -32.29
CA TRP A 291 3.86 9.55 -31.55
C TRP A 291 4.78 10.24 -30.55
N GLY A 292 5.18 9.51 -29.51
CA GLY A 292 6.14 9.99 -28.55
C GLY A 292 6.87 8.88 -27.82
N LEU A 293 8.02 9.24 -27.27
CA LEU A 293 8.90 8.37 -26.51
C LEU A 293 9.36 9.09 -25.24
N ARG A 294 9.55 8.34 -24.15
CA ARG A 294 10.00 8.86 -22.87
C ARG A 294 11.02 7.90 -22.25
N PRO A 295 12.34 8.12 -22.38
CA PRO A 295 13.31 7.39 -21.59
C PRO A 295 13.19 7.84 -20.13
N LYS A 296 13.32 6.88 -19.22
CA LYS A 296 13.16 7.07 -17.77
C LYS A 296 14.41 6.58 -17.06
N LEU A 297 15.00 7.41 -16.22
CA LEU A 297 16.04 6.99 -15.27
C LEU A 297 15.40 6.88 -13.89
N TYR A 298 15.29 5.66 -13.38
CA TYR A 298 14.81 5.37 -12.03
C TYR A 298 15.98 5.33 -11.04
N ARG A 299 15.74 5.87 -9.84
CA ARG A 299 16.45 5.61 -8.59
C ARG A 299 15.41 5.20 -7.56
N VAL A 300 15.47 3.98 -7.05
CA VAL A 300 14.49 3.45 -6.10
C VAL A 300 15.23 3.06 -4.84
N GLY A 301 14.85 3.66 -3.72
CA GLY A 301 15.27 3.24 -2.38
C GLY A 301 14.24 2.29 -1.82
N LEU A 302 14.65 1.11 -1.36
CA LEU A 302 13.78 0.11 -0.74
C LEU A 302 14.28 -0.23 0.66
N THR A 303 13.37 -0.42 1.61
CA THR A 303 13.66 -0.92 2.96
C THR A 303 12.47 -1.69 3.51
N GLN A 304 12.72 -2.65 4.40
CA GLN A 304 11.70 -3.47 5.03
C GLN A 304 12.12 -3.90 6.44
N VAL A 305 11.15 -4.16 7.30
CA VAL A 305 11.31 -4.72 8.65
C VAL A 305 10.28 -5.82 8.84
N ASP A 306 10.75 -7.02 9.19
CA ASP A 306 9.96 -8.18 9.56
C ASP A 306 9.97 -8.38 11.09
N THR A 307 8.80 -8.43 11.71
CA THR A 307 8.68 -8.69 13.17
C THR A 307 7.60 -9.73 13.43
N ARG A 308 7.96 -10.83 14.09
CA ARG A 308 7.03 -11.93 14.42
C ARG A 308 5.94 -11.44 15.35
N PHE A 309 4.73 -11.98 15.22
CA PHE A 309 3.61 -11.52 16.06
C PHE A 309 3.88 -11.71 17.55
N GLY A 310 4.36 -12.88 18.01
CA GLY A 310 4.76 -13.08 19.42
C GLY A 310 5.97 -12.27 19.90
N GLU A 311 6.55 -11.40 19.06
CA GLU A 311 7.60 -10.43 19.43
C GLU A 311 7.07 -8.97 19.46
N LEU A 312 5.79 -8.73 19.14
CA LEU A 312 5.21 -7.38 19.06
C LEU A 312 4.71 -6.86 20.42
N THR A 313 5.45 -5.96 21.04
CA THR A 313 4.95 -5.24 22.23
C THR A 313 3.97 -4.11 21.90
N ASP A 314 4.00 -3.60 20.67
CA ASP A 314 3.16 -2.48 20.19
C ASP A 314 3.29 -2.38 18.66
N ALA A 315 2.23 -2.59 17.89
CA ALA A 315 2.26 -2.42 16.44
C ALA A 315 2.55 -0.98 15.99
N GLU A 316 2.31 0.05 16.81
CA GLU A 316 2.69 1.44 16.51
C GLU A 316 4.22 1.64 16.52
N SER A 317 4.96 0.85 17.32
CA SER A 317 6.42 0.95 17.46
C SER A 317 7.16 0.68 16.14
N LEU A 318 6.68 -0.26 15.33
CA LEU A 318 7.25 -0.61 14.01
C LEU A 318 7.27 0.56 13.02
N PHE A 319 6.33 1.51 13.15
CA PHE A 319 6.33 2.71 12.32
C PHE A 319 7.44 3.69 12.71
N ASN A 320 8.01 3.60 13.91
CA ASN A 320 9.23 4.32 14.26
C ASN A 320 10.48 3.65 13.68
N ASP A 321 10.53 2.32 13.63
CA ASP A 321 11.65 1.59 13.06
C ASP A 321 11.76 1.84 11.56
N ILE A 322 10.66 1.68 10.80
CA ILE A 322 10.66 1.97 9.36
C ILE A 322 10.95 3.46 9.04
N ARG A 323 10.67 4.37 9.98
CA ARG A 323 10.99 5.81 9.86
C ARG A 323 12.49 6.09 10.05
N ASN A 324 13.21 5.24 10.77
CA ASN A 324 14.66 5.37 11.00
C ASN A 324 15.48 4.41 10.12
N ALA A 325 14.85 3.51 9.36
CA ALA A 325 15.50 2.48 8.57
C ALA A 325 16.32 3.05 7.40
N ASP A 326 17.47 2.44 7.14
CA ASP A 326 18.31 2.76 5.98
C ASP A 326 17.68 2.22 4.68
N PHE A 327 17.74 3.03 3.61
CA PHE A 327 17.20 2.68 2.30
C PHE A 327 18.30 2.15 1.36
N HIS A 328 18.09 0.96 0.80
CA HIS A 328 18.94 0.40 -0.24
C HIS A 328 18.55 0.97 -1.61
N TYR A 329 19.43 1.77 -2.22
CA TYR A 329 19.17 2.44 -3.49
C TYR A 329 19.69 1.67 -4.71
N ALA A 330 18.80 1.40 -5.66
CA ALA A 330 19.14 0.85 -6.97
C ALA A 330 18.73 1.82 -8.10
N ASN A 331 19.56 1.90 -9.15
CA ASN A 331 19.27 2.69 -10.35
C ASN A 331 18.93 1.76 -11.52
N ARG A 332 17.95 2.16 -12.35
CA ARG A 332 17.48 1.43 -13.54
C ARG A 332 17.10 2.38 -14.66
N VAL A 333 17.10 1.90 -15.90
CA VAL A 333 16.64 2.66 -17.07
C VAL A 333 15.45 1.95 -17.70
N SER A 334 14.49 2.72 -18.19
CA SER A 334 13.31 2.24 -18.89
C SER A 334 12.87 3.22 -19.99
N LEU A 335 11.74 2.92 -20.64
CA LEU A 335 11.19 3.67 -21.77
C LEU A 335 9.65 3.59 -21.72
N ASP A 336 8.94 4.69 -21.98
CA ASP A 336 7.54 4.63 -22.39
C ASP A 336 7.41 4.97 -23.88
N LEU A 337 6.46 4.33 -24.56
CA LEU A 337 6.10 4.59 -25.95
C LEU A 337 4.64 4.97 -26.03
N GLY A 338 4.30 6.02 -26.79
CA GLY A 338 2.93 6.52 -26.88
C GLY A 338 2.53 6.89 -28.29
N VAL A 339 1.23 6.75 -28.56
CA VAL A 339 0.56 7.23 -29.77
C VAL A 339 -0.70 7.98 -29.39
N LEU A 340 -1.04 9.02 -30.15
CA LEU A 340 -2.20 9.87 -29.90
C LEU A 340 -2.80 10.33 -31.23
N TRP A 341 -4.06 10.01 -31.47
CA TRP A 341 -4.87 10.63 -32.52
C TRP A 341 -5.63 11.81 -31.93
N ALA A 342 -5.33 13.02 -32.41
CA ALA A 342 -5.92 14.26 -31.94
C ALA A 342 -6.80 14.89 -33.03
N SER A 343 -8.08 15.09 -32.72
CA SER A 343 -9.03 15.80 -33.58
C SER A 343 -9.58 17.04 -32.85
N GLN A 344 -10.46 17.81 -33.52
CA GLN A 344 -11.02 19.04 -32.97
C GLN A 344 -11.88 18.81 -31.70
N HIS A 345 -12.59 17.68 -31.66
CA HIS A 345 -13.62 17.36 -30.65
C HIS A 345 -13.35 16.06 -29.89
N TYR A 346 -12.34 15.29 -30.26
CA TYR A 346 -11.97 14.06 -29.57
C TYR A 346 -10.47 13.78 -29.65
N ARG A 347 -9.97 12.99 -28.71
CA ARG A 347 -8.62 12.42 -28.70
C ARG A 347 -8.71 10.94 -28.32
N LEU A 348 -7.89 10.11 -28.95
CA LEU A 348 -7.76 8.68 -28.65
C LEU A 348 -6.28 8.33 -28.60
N GLY A 349 -5.83 7.64 -27.56
CA GLY A 349 -4.41 7.37 -27.36
C GLY A 349 -4.15 6.01 -26.73
N ALA A 350 -2.90 5.56 -26.89
CA ALA A 350 -2.37 4.40 -26.21
C ALA A 350 -0.95 4.69 -25.73
N THR A 351 -0.54 4.08 -24.62
CA THR A 351 0.80 4.17 -24.06
C THR A 351 1.24 2.80 -23.56
N LEU A 352 2.39 2.34 -24.02
CA LEU A 352 3.09 1.18 -23.48
C LEU A 352 4.13 1.68 -22.46
N LEU A 353 3.90 1.32 -21.20
CA LEU A 353 4.75 1.64 -20.07
C LEU A 353 5.76 0.51 -19.84
N ASP A 354 7.00 0.86 -19.52
CA ASP A 354 8.05 -0.04 -19.01
C ASP A 354 8.24 -1.40 -19.72
N PRO A 355 8.43 -1.45 -21.05
CA PRO A 355 8.56 -2.70 -21.82
C PRO A 355 9.86 -3.46 -21.56
N PHE A 356 10.77 -2.93 -20.74
CA PHE A 356 12.04 -3.56 -20.37
C PHE A 356 12.04 -4.18 -18.96
N SER A 357 10.94 -4.06 -18.22
CA SER A 357 10.73 -4.75 -16.94
C SER A 357 11.88 -4.64 -15.93
N PRO A 358 12.32 -3.42 -15.54
CA PRO A 358 13.42 -3.29 -14.60
C PRO A 358 13.06 -3.83 -13.20
N GLU A 359 13.96 -4.67 -12.67
CA GLU A 359 13.81 -5.34 -11.37
C GLU A 359 14.58 -4.64 -10.24
N PHE A 360 14.01 -4.70 -9.03
CA PHE A 360 14.55 -4.18 -7.77
C PHE A 360 14.35 -5.22 -6.67
N SER A 361 15.15 -5.11 -5.61
CA SER A 361 15.05 -5.97 -4.43
C SER A 361 15.10 -5.15 -3.16
N PHE A 362 14.32 -5.55 -2.16
CA PHE A 362 14.45 -5.09 -0.78
C PHE A 362 15.74 -5.65 -0.13
N PRO A 363 16.19 -5.10 1.01
CA PRO A 363 17.24 -5.71 1.82
C PRO A 363 16.90 -7.14 2.22
N ASP A 364 17.90 -8.02 2.29
CA ASP A 364 17.73 -9.39 2.78
C ASP A 364 17.29 -9.40 4.26
N PHE A 365 16.45 -10.37 4.64
CA PHE A 365 16.07 -10.66 6.02
C PHE A 365 16.92 -11.82 6.59
N ASP A 366 16.88 -12.03 7.91
CA ASP A 366 17.51 -13.20 8.54
C ASP A 366 16.58 -14.43 8.48
N PRO A 367 16.87 -15.44 7.64
CA PRO A 367 16.01 -16.61 7.54
C PRO A 367 16.09 -17.53 8.78
N SER A 368 17.07 -17.36 9.68
CA SER A 368 17.19 -18.19 10.88
C SER A 368 16.14 -17.88 11.95
N ARG A 369 15.44 -16.74 11.83
CA ARG A 369 14.27 -16.38 12.67
C ARG A 369 13.01 -17.19 12.34
N TYR A 370 13.02 -17.92 11.22
CA TYR A 370 11.85 -18.60 10.65
C TYR A 370 12.16 -20.08 10.39
N SER A 371 11.31 -20.95 10.94
CA SER A 371 11.31 -22.40 10.74
C SER A 371 10.47 -22.83 9.53
N LYS A 372 9.36 -22.14 9.24
CA LYS A 372 8.36 -22.56 8.25
C LYS A 372 8.77 -22.21 6.81
N SER A 373 8.65 -23.18 5.91
CA SER A 373 9.06 -23.02 4.51
C SER A 373 8.15 -22.08 3.72
N GLU A 374 6.88 -22.02 4.14
CA GLU A 374 5.77 -21.27 3.59
C GLU A 374 5.96 -19.78 3.86
N VAL A 375 6.22 -19.41 5.11
CA VAL A 375 6.55 -18.03 5.54
C VAL A 375 7.82 -17.55 4.83
N LEU A 376 8.89 -18.36 4.84
CA LEU A 376 10.13 -18.07 4.11
C LEU A 376 9.89 -17.87 2.61
N THR A 377 8.92 -18.56 2.02
CA THR A 377 8.57 -18.43 0.59
C THR A 377 7.78 -17.15 0.33
N GLN A 378 6.83 -16.79 1.20
CA GLN A 378 6.08 -15.53 1.10
C GLN A 378 7.01 -14.31 1.27
N LEU A 379 7.88 -14.31 2.29
CA LEU A 379 8.89 -13.27 2.50
C LEU A 379 9.79 -13.09 1.25
N ARG A 380 10.29 -14.19 0.67
CA ARG A 380 11.13 -14.13 -0.56
C ARG A 380 10.39 -13.60 -1.79
N GLN A 381 9.07 -13.74 -1.87
CA GLN A 381 8.27 -13.11 -2.92
C GLN A 381 8.16 -11.60 -2.68
N GLU A 382 7.87 -11.19 -1.45
CA GLU A 382 7.77 -9.78 -1.05
C GLU A 382 9.10 -9.01 -1.19
N MET A 383 10.25 -9.69 -1.13
CA MET A 383 11.56 -9.08 -1.38
C MET A 383 11.79 -8.59 -2.81
N ARG A 384 10.98 -8.99 -3.80
CA ARG A 384 11.22 -8.71 -5.23
C ARG A 384 10.19 -7.76 -5.80
N TYR A 385 10.64 -6.74 -6.52
CA TYR A 385 9.79 -5.80 -7.23
C TYR A 385 10.19 -5.70 -8.72
N GLU A 386 9.22 -5.96 -9.61
CA GLU A 386 9.39 -5.91 -11.06
C GLU A 386 8.42 -4.88 -11.65
N LEU A 387 8.94 -3.86 -12.35
CA LEU A 387 8.14 -2.87 -13.07
C LEU A 387 7.56 -3.50 -14.36
N LYS A 388 6.50 -4.31 -14.22
CA LYS A 388 5.89 -5.05 -15.34
C LYS A 388 5.34 -4.13 -16.43
N PRO A 389 5.42 -4.52 -17.71
CA PRO A 389 4.94 -3.68 -18.81
C PRO A 389 3.43 -3.50 -18.73
N GLN A 390 2.94 -2.28 -18.96
CA GLN A 390 1.51 -1.98 -18.93
C GLN A 390 1.08 -1.23 -20.19
N LEU A 391 0.07 -1.77 -20.89
CA LEU A 391 -0.62 -1.05 -21.95
C LEU A 391 -1.78 -0.24 -21.35
N ARG A 392 -1.72 1.07 -21.48
CA ARG A 392 -2.78 2.02 -21.11
C ARG A 392 -3.45 2.56 -22.37
N MET A 393 -4.78 2.63 -22.36
CA MET A 393 -5.59 3.25 -23.39
C MET A 393 -6.35 4.45 -22.82
N GLU A 394 -6.55 5.46 -23.65
CA GLU A 394 -7.25 6.69 -23.27
C GLU A 394 -8.19 7.19 -24.37
N GLY A 395 -9.30 7.80 -23.94
CA GLY A 395 -10.23 8.53 -24.79
C GLY A 395 -10.61 9.86 -24.14
N SER A 396 -10.87 10.88 -24.95
CA SER A 396 -11.33 12.19 -24.48
C SER A 396 -12.28 12.81 -25.49
N LEU A 397 -13.41 13.32 -25.01
CA LEU A 397 -14.41 14.05 -25.80
C LEU A 397 -14.50 15.49 -25.32
N PHE A 398 -14.72 16.43 -26.24
CA PHE A 398 -14.79 17.86 -25.96
C PHE A 398 -16.04 18.48 -26.60
N SER A 399 -16.73 19.34 -25.85
CA SER A 399 -17.80 20.16 -26.42
C SER A 399 -17.27 21.12 -27.49
N ARG A 400 -18.14 21.62 -28.38
CA ARG A 400 -17.76 22.59 -29.45
C ARG A 400 -17.03 23.83 -28.92
N ASN A 401 -17.39 24.28 -27.72
CA ASN A 401 -16.75 25.41 -27.02
C ASN A 401 -15.63 24.99 -26.06
N LYS A 402 -15.26 23.71 -26.03
CA LYS A 402 -14.25 23.09 -25.16
C LYS A 402 -14.41 23.34 -23.65
N ARG A 403 -15.60 23.79 -23.22
CA ARG A 403 -15.93 24.03 -21.81
C ARG A 403 -16.27 22.75 -21.08
N TRP A 404 -16.89 21.78 -21.73
CA TRP A 404 -17.11 20.45 -21.18
C TRP A 404 -16.15 19.46 -21.83
N SER A 405 -15.57 18.59 -21.03
CA SER A 405 -14.86 17.42 -21.52
C SER A 405 -15.11 16.19 -20.65
N THR A 406 -15.14 15.03 -21.28
CA THR A 406 -15.29 13.72 -20.63
C THR A 406 -14.15 12.84 -21.07
N HIS A 407 -13.55 12.13 -20.13
CA HIS A 407 -12.34 11.32 -20.37
C HIS A 407 -12.54 9.89 -19.86
N LEU A 408 -11.91 8.96 -20.55
CA LEU A 408 -11.87 7.53 -20.23
C LEU A 408 -10.41 7.09 -20.21
N GLN A 409 -10.00 6.39 -19.16
CA GLN A 409 -8.76 5.63 -19.10
C GLN A 409 -9.10 4.15 -18.86
N LEU A 410 -8.39 3.25 -19.55
CA LEU A 410 -8.41 1.83 -19.27
C LEU A 410 -6.99 1.26 -19.36
N ASP A 411 -6.50 0.67 -18.27
CA ASP A 411 -5.31 -0.18 -18.30
C ASP A 411 -5.72 -1.56 -18.83
N ALA A 412 -5.09 -2.02 -19.91
CA ALA A 412 -5.43 -3.27 -20.59
C ALA A 412 -4.95 -4.51 -19.82
N ASN A 413 -3.93 -4.36 -18.98
CA ASN A 413 -3.40 -5.38 -18.09
C ASN A 413 -3.04 -4.80 -16.73
N ALA A 414 -3.04 -5.65 -15.70
CA ALA A 414 -2.55 -5.28 -14.38
C ALA A 414 -1.02 -5.07 -14.37
N ALA A 415 -0.58 -4.10 -13.58
CA ALA A 415 0.80 -3.93 -13.13
C ALA A 415 0.87 -4.15 -11.61
N THR A 416 2.06 -4.42 -11.09
CA THR A 416 2.31 -4.57 -9.65
C THR A 416 3.18 -3.40 -9.17
N ASP A 417 2.89 -2.87 -7.99
CA ASP A 417 3.67 -1.79 -7.36
C ASP A 417 4.77 -2.36 -6.42
N PRO A 418 5.62 -1.51 -5.79
CA PRO A 418 6.66 -1.99 -4.87
C PRO A 418 6.13 -2.68 -3.60
N MET A 419 4.83 -2.53 -3.31
CA MET A 419 4.12 -3.08 -2.15
C MET A 419 3.36 -4.36 -2.49
N SER A 420 3.67 -4.95 -3.64
CA SER A 420 3.04 -6.14 -4.23
C SER A 420 1.56 -5.97 -4.60
N ASP A 421 1.02 -4.74 -4.53
CA ASP A 421 -0.37 -4.44 -4.85
C ASP A 421 -0.57 -4.41 -6.37
N LYS A 422 -1.64 -5.06 -6.83
CA LYS A 422 -1.99 -5.15 -8.26
C LYS A 422 -2.95 -4.03 -8.65
N TYR A 423 -2.61 -3.33 -9.73
CA TYR A 423 -3.36 -2.19 -10.25
C TYR A 423 -3.70 -2.35 -11.73
N GLN A 424 -5.00 -2.26 -12.03
CA GLN A 424 -5.52 -2.14 -13.38
C GLN A 424 -6.68 -1.13 -13.34
N TRP A 425 -6.44 0.11 -13.76
CA TRP A 425 -7.41 1.18 -13.57
C TRP A 425 -8.41 1.31 -14.72
N LEU A 426 -9.69 1.37 -14.38
CA LEU A 426 -10.72 2.05 -15.16
C LEU A 426 -10.95 3.43 -14.53
N VAL A 427 -10.91 4.50 -15.32
CA VAL A 427 -11.24 5.87 -14.88
C VAL A 427 -12.22 6.52 -15.85
N VAL A 428 -13.32 7.04 -15.33
CA VAL A 428 -14.27 7.88 -16.06
C VAL A 428 -14.32 9.24 -15.38
N SER A 429 -13.88 10.29 -16.07
CA SER A 429 -13.83 11.65 -15.52
C SER A 429 -14.57 12.65 -16.40
N THR A 430 -15.01 13.76 -15.82
CA THR A 430 -15.63 14.88 -16.54
C THR A 430 -15.19 16.19 -15.91
N ALA A 431 -14.90 17.17 -16.77
CA ALA A 431 -14.44 18.50 -16.40
C ALA A 431 -15.31 19.59 -17.02
N TYR A 432 -15.51 20.67 -16.27
CA TYR A 432 -16.12 21.91 -16.72
C TYR A 432 -15.14 23.07 -16.57
N ARG A 433 -14.95 23.82 -17.64
CA ARG A 433 -14.09 24.99 -17.70
C ARG A 433 -14.86 26.28 -17.87
N ASN A 434 -14.56 27.23 -17.00
CA ASN A 434 -15.00 28.60 -17.07
C ASN A 434 -14.04 29.46 -17.91
N SER A 435 -14.58 30.45 -18.61
CA SER A 435 -13.79 31.49 -19.28
C SER A 435 -13.36 32.61 -18.34
N ASN A 436 -14.03 32.76 -17.19
CA ASN A 436 -13.64 33.72 -16.15
C ASN A 436 -12.56 33.10 -15.24
N ASN A 437 -11.50 33.84 -14.94
CA ASN A 437 -10.44 33.40 -14.02
C ASN A 437 -10.88 33.39 -12.55
N TRP A 438 -11.89 34.18 -12.18
CA TRP A 438 -12.43 34.26 -10.82
C TRP A 438 -13.42 33.15 -10.46
N VAL A 439 -13.89 32.38 -11.45
CA VAL A 439 -14.80 31.25 -11.21
C VAL A 439 -14.02 29.95 -11.45
N PRO A 440 -14.02 29.00 -10.49
CA PRO A 440 -13.25 27.78 -10.62
C PRO A 440 -13.65 26.95 -11.84
N ASP A 441 -12.67 26.26 -12.42
CA ASP A 441 -12.95 25.06 -13.21
C ASP A 441 -13.27 23.92 -12.24
N LEU A 442 -14.20 23.04 -12.63
CA LEU A 442 -14.68 21.92 -11.80
C LEU A 442 -14.34 20.60 -12.50
N ARG A 443 -14.06 19.56 -11.73
CA ARG A 443 -13.85 18.20 -12.24
C ARG A 443 -14.34 17.15 -11.26
N PHE A 444 -14.83 16.04 -11.80
CA PHE A 444 -15.36 14.89 -11.05
C PHE A 444 -14.94 13.61 -11.75
N SER A 445 -14.77 12.53 -11.00
CA SER A 445 -14.55 11.21 -11.60
C SER A 445 -14.98 10.05 -10.72
N TYR A 446 -15.14 8.91 -11.38
CA TYR A 446 -15.14 7.59 -10.77
C TYR A 446 -13.95 6.80 -11.30
N ARG A 447 -13.23 6.15 -10.39
CA ARG A 447 -12.06 5.31 -10.64
C ARG A 447 -12.32 3.94 -10.01
N LYS A 448 -11.98 2.84 -10.67
CA LYS A 448 -12.10 1.48 -10.09
C LYS A 448 -10.84 0.68 -10.41
N ASN A 449 -10.24 0.08 -9.40
CA ASN A 449 -9.22 -0.94 -9.60
C ASN A 449 -9.94 -2.22 -10.05
N LEU A 450 -9.47 -2.83 -11.15
CA LEU A 450 -10.01 -4.07 -11.72
C LEU A 450 -9.16 -5.30 -11.35
N SER A 451 -8.12 -5.10 -10.53
CA SER A 451 -7.26 -6.15 -9.98
C SER A 451 -6.95 -5.85 -8.51
N GLY A 452 -6.30 -6.78 -7.81
CA GLY A 452 -5.86 -6.58 -6.43
C GLY A 452 -6.99 -6.17 -5.48
N SER A 453 -6.86 -4.99 -4.86
CA SER A 453 -7.81 -4.49 -3.84
C SER A 453 -9.24 -4.26 -4.34
N ASN A 454 -9.44 -4.18 -5.66
CA ASN A 454 -10.72 -3.88 -6.30
C ASN A 454 -11.42 -2.60 -5.77
N LEU A 455 -10.71 -1.65 -5.17
CA LEU A 455 -11.32 -0.44 -4.58
C LEU A 455 -11.83 0.55 -5.63
N GLY A 456 -12.99 1.14 -5.36
CA GLY A 456 -13.61 2.19 -6.16
C GLY A 456 -13.45 3.55 -5.50
N TYR A 457 -13.13 4.59 -6.27
CA TYR A 457 -12.89 5.94 -5.79
C TYR A 457 -13.82 6.94 -6.46
N PHE A 458 -14.34 7.87 -5.67
CA PHE A 458 -14.95 9.10 -6.15
C PHE A 458 -13.99 10.26 -5.91
N SER A 459 -13.61 10.94 -6.98
CA SER A 459 -12.79 12.15 -6.91
C SER A 459 -13.56 13.38 -7.33
N SER A 460 -13.25 14.51 -6.69
CA SER A 460 -13.68 15.83 -7.12
C SER A 460 -12.52 16.82 -6.98
N GLY A 461 -12.48 17.80 -7.87
CA GLY A 461 -11.42 18.80 -7.86
C GLY A 461 -11.85 20.12 -8.46
N ILE A 462 -11.10 21.15 -8.10
CA ILE A 462 -11.31 22.53 -8.55
C ILE A 462 -10.01 23.13 -9.07
N THR A 463 -10.10 24.08 -10.00
CA THR A 463 -8.96 24.92 -10.40
C THR A 463 -9.28 26.40 -10.26
N LEU A 464 -8.62 27.05 -9.29
CA LEU A 464 -8.76 28.47 -8.97
C LEU A 464 -7.73 29.29 -9.77
N PHE A 465 -8.18 30.42 -10.33
CA PHE A 465 -7.33 31.38 -11.07
C PHE A 465 -6.55 30.79 -12.26
N LYS A 466 -6.95 29.60 -12.73
CA LYS A 466 -6.23 28.76 -13.72
C LYS A 466 -4.85 28.26 -13.30
N ILE A 467 -4.44 28.53 -12.05
CA ILE A 467 -3.10 28.26 -11.52
C ILE A 467 -3.17 27.15 -10.48
N PHE A 468 -4.02 27.32 -9.47
CA PHE A 468 -4.09 26.45 -8.29
C PHE A 468 -5.14 25.36 -8.46
N ASN A 469 -4.75 24.12 -8.19
CA ASN A 469 -5.53 22.89 -8.27
C ASN A 469 -5.67 22.34 -6.85
N LEU A 470 -6.89 21.92 -6.51
CA LEU A 470 -7.18 21.17 -5.30
C LEU A 470 -8.08 20.01 -5.69
N ASP A 471 -7.66 18.80 -5.36
CA ASP A 471 -8.36 17.56 -5.66
C ASP A 471 -8.45 16.70 -4.40
N ILE A 472 -9.62 16.09 -4.19
CA ILE A 472 -9.87 15.13 -3.10
C ILE A 472 -10.48 13.88 -3.70
N SER A 473 -10.03 12.72 -3.23
CA SER A 473 -10.54 11.41 -3.63
C SER A 473 -10.80 10.56 -2.40
N ARG A 474 -11.91 9.82 -2.39
CA ARG A 474 -12.23 8.86 -1.32
C ARG A 474 -12.74 7.56 -1.91
N THR A 475 -12.55 6.45 -1.20
CA THR A 475 -13.16 5.18 -1.58
C THR A 475 -14.70 5.22 -1.48
N ALA A 476 -15.35 4.35 -2.24
CA ALA A 476 -16.76 4.01 -2.07
C ALA A 476 -16.96 2.99 -0.94
N GLU A 477 -15.98 2.12 -0.76
CA GLU A 477 -15.89 1.11 0.28
C GLU A 477 -15.46 1.75 1.63
N MET A 478 -16.06 1.28 2.72
CA MET A 478 -15.89 1.78 4.10
C MET A 478 -15.28 0.69 4.98
N ALA A 479 -14.63 1.08 6.09
CA ALA A 479 -14.16 0.21 7.17
C ALA A 479 -14.35 0.92 8.52
N THR A 480 -14.32 0.16 9.61
CA THR A 480 -14.43 0.65 10.99
C THR A 480 -13.04 0.76 11.61
N ILE A 481 -12.67 1.96 12.05
CA ILE A 481 -11.35 2.25 12.64
C ILE A 481 -11.57 3.11 13.89
N SER A 482 -11.09 2.64 15.04
CA SER A 482 -11.36 3.21 16.37
C SER A 482 -12.85 3.46 16.65
N GLY A 483 -13.72 2.55 16.20
CA GLY A 483 -15.17 2.62 16.32
C GLY A 483 -15.88 3.54 15.30
N ASP A 484 -15.14 4.32 14.52
CA ASP A 484 -15.70 5.22 13.50
C ASP A 484 -15.73 4.55 12.11
N SER A 485 -16.85 4.66 11.40
CA SER A 485 -16.96 4.18 10.01
C SER A 485 -16.37 5.22 9.04
N LEU A 486 -15.21 4.89 8.48
CA LEU A 486 -14.41 5.76 7.60
C LEU A 486 -14.27 5.15 6.19
N PRO A 487 -14.07 5.98 5.15
CA PRO A 487 -13.71 5.45 3.83
C PRO A 487 -12.37 4.73 3.91
N ARG A 488 -12.30 3.51 3.37
CA ARG A 488 -11.07 2.70 3.31
C ARG A 488 -9.88 3.41 2.69
N GLY A 489 -10.08 4.44 1.86
CA GLY A 489 -9.00 5.32 1.44
C GLY A 489 -9.42 6.76 1.26
N LEU A 490 -8.49 7.68 1.55
CA LEU A 490 -8.66 9.12 1.41
C LEU A 490 -7.36 9.73 0.86
N ASN A 491 -7.48 10.45 -0.25
CA ASN A 491 -6.37 11.08 -0.94
C ASN A 491 -6.65 12.59 -1.10
N LEU A 492 -5.63 13.41 -0.87
CA LEU A 492 -5.63 14.84 -1.10
C LEU A 492 -4.54 15.17 -2.12
N SER A 493 -4.79 16.14 -3.00
CA SER A 493 -3.74 16.67 -3.85
C SER A 493 -3.89 18.15 -4.17
N LEU A 494 -2.75 18.80 -4.33
CA LEU A 494 -2.54 20.21 -4.63
C LEU A 494 -1.71 20.32 -5.91
N GLY A 495 -1.95 21.35 -6.71
CA GLY A 495 -1.15 21.59 -7.91
C GLY A 495 -1.09 23.04 -8.36
N LEU A 496 0.09 23.51 -8.73
CA LEU A 496 0.34 24.85 -9.26
C LEU A 496 0.77 24.74 -10.72
N ASN A 497 0.27 25.62 -11.59
CA ASN A 497 0.73 25.75 -12.98
C ASN A 497 1.22 27.18 -13.24
N PHE A 498 2.43 27.30 -13.77
CA PHE A 498 3.04 28.58 -14.14
C PHE A 498 3.47 28.52 -15.60
N SER A 499 3.18 29.59 -16.36
CA SER A 499 3.62 29.80 -17.74
C SER A 499 4.32 31.16 -17.84
N PHE A 500 5.50 31.22 -18.47
CA PHE A 500 6.37 32.40 -18.55
C PHE A 500 7.16 32.50 -19.86
#